data_AF-A0A397TJ63-F1
#
_entry.id   AF-A0A397TJ63-F1
#
_cell.length_a   1.000
_cell.length_b   1.000
_cell.length_c   1.000
_cell.angle_alpha   90.00
_cell.angle_beta   90.00
_cell.angle_gamma   90.00
#
_symmetry.space_group_name_H-M   'P 1'
#
loop_
_entity.id
_entity.type
_entity.pdbx_description
1 polymer ?
#
loop_
_entity_poly.entity_id
_entity_poly.type
_entity_poly.pdbx_seq_one_letter_code
_entity_poly.pdbx_strand_id
1 'polypeptide(L)'
;MGTILLDWVAKTQLFPEEADRDLLSLEGLQYLLMKTYDTTKSFATYELKLFEYTFIKTKQDVLKEEIGSKKDPYNMNYDSKTFKQIRDRLKPLISYIDLRIIYSDDIVSKLEPLNIFPEEIITEAYRYKIGIREKTLQPIRGRIIFKWKNFDRKSQQEAENWFYTLLFDNGKKIY
;
A
#
# COMPACT_ATOMS: atom_id res chain seq x y z
N MET A 1 -3.58 27.34 -18.82
CA MET A 1 -2.44 27.65 -17.92
C MET A 1 -2.48 26.90 -16.58
N GLY A 2 -3.65 26.61 -15.98
CA GLY A 2 -3.71 25.92 -14.68
C GLY A 2 -3.23 24.46 -14.64
N THR A 3 -3.25 23.73 -15.77
CA THR A 3 -2.81 22.32 -15.83
C THR A 3 -1.30 22.14 -15.64
N ILE A 4 -0.50 23.09 -16.10
CA ILE A 4 0.97 23.02 -16.00
C ILE A 4 1.42 23.14 -14.55
N LEU A 5 0.87 24.11 -13.80
CA LEU A 5 1.19 24.27 -12.38
C LEU A 5 0.77 23.05 -11.57
N LEU A 6 -0.43 22.51 -11.83
CA LEU A 6 -0.92 21.32 -11.16
C LEU A 6 -0.04 20.10 -11.44
N ASP A 7 0.33 19.88 -12.71
CA ASP A 7 1.24 18.80 -13.11
C ASP A 7 2.62 18.93 -12.44
N TRP A 8 3.11 20.16 -12.27
CA TRP A 8 4.38 20.42 -11.59
C TRP A 8 4.30 20.14 -10.10
N VAL A 9 3.25 20.61 -9.43
CA VAL A 9 3.06 20.39 -7.99
C VAL A 9 2.85 18.89 -7.70
N ALA A 10 2.11 18.18 -8.53
CA ALA A 10 1.92 16.72 -8.40
C ALA A 10 3.21 15.90 -8.59
N LYS A 11 4.23 16.49 -9.25
CA LYS A 11 5.57 15.91 -9.40
C LYS A 11 6.50 16.21 -8.24
N THR A 12 6.12 17.10 -7.33
CA THR A 12 6.85 17.32 -6.09
C THR A 12 6.49 16.22 -5.10
N GLN A 13 7.50 15.53 -4.59
CA GLN A 13 7.29 14.49 -3.60
C GLN A 13 6.88 15.13 -2.26
N LEU A 14 5.86 14.55 -1.63
CA LEU A 14 5.43 14.89 -0.28
C LEU A 14 6.13 13.97 0.71
N PHE A 15 6.61 14.57 1.80
CA PHE A 15 7.37 13.89 2.85
C PHE A 15 6.56 13.93 4.15
N PRO A 16 6.04 12.79 4.64
CA PRO A 16 5.27 12.73 5.89
C PRO A 16 5.97 13.37 7.09
N GLU A 17 7.28 13.22 7.17
CA GLU A 17 8.16 13.80 8.18
C GLU A 17 8.21 15.34 8.20
N GLU A 18 7.80 15.98 7.10
CA GLU A 18 7.77 17.45 6.94
C GLU A 18 6.34 17.99 6.82
N ALA A 19 5.32 17.11 6.91
CA ALA A 19 3.92 17.45 6.67
C ALA A 19 3.41 18.58 7.58
N ASP A 20 4.03 18.76 8.75
CA ASP A 20 3.67 19.75 9.75
C ASP A 20 4.26 21.14 9.52
N ARG A 21 5.35 21.22 8.76
CA ARG A 21 6.02 22.46 8.33
C ARG A 21 5.58 22.90 6.94
N ASP A 22 5.01 21.98 6.18
CA ASP A 22 4.62 22.22 4.81
C ASP A 22 3.36 23.11 4.68
N LEU A 23 3.41 24.07 3.75
CA LEU A 23 2.38 25.10 3.56
C LEU A 23 1.12 24.61 2.84
N LEU A 24 1.03 23.35 2.41
CA LEU A 24 0.04 22.89 1.43
C LEU A 24 -1.44 22.94 1.85
N SER A 25 -1.89 23.26 3.06
CA SER A 25 -3.32 23.14 3.47
C SER A 25 -4.01 21.78 3.17
N LEU A 26 -5.11 21.47 3.86
CA LEU A 26 -5.87 20.24 3.59
C LEU A 26 -6.76 20.39 2.35
N GLU A 27 -7.32 21.57 2.14
CA GLU A 27 -8.14 21.90 0.98
C GLU A 27 -7.33 21.89 -0.32
N GLY A 28 -6.11 22.44 -0.28
CA GLY A 28 -5.16 22.39 -1.39
C GLY A 28 -4.75 20.97 -1.74
N LEU A 29 -4.46 20.14 -0.72
CA LEU A 29 -4.19 18.73 -0.91
C LEU A 29 -5.40 18.00 -1.51
N GLN A 30 -6.61 18.21 -0.99
CA GLN A 30 -7.83 17.60 -1.53
C GLN A 30 -8.02 17.95 -3.00
N TYR A 31 -7.80 19.22 -3.37
CA TYR A 31 -7.90 19.66 -4.75
C TYR A 31 -6.87 18.97 -5.65
N LEU A 32 -5.62 18.83 -5.20
CA LEU A 32 -4.59 18.10 -5.93
C LEU A 32 -4.99 16.64 -6.15
N LEU A 33 -5.37 15.93 -5.08
CA LEU A 33 -5.79 14.52 -5.14
C LEU A 33 -6.95 14.32 -6.09
N MET A 34 -7.99 15.16 -5.99
CA MET A 34 -9.15 15.12 -6.88
C MET A 34 -8.75 15.29 -8.35
N LYS A 35 -7.73 16.11 -8.64
CA LYS A 35 -7.29 16.35 -10.01
C LYS A 35 -6.33 15.30 -10.54
N THR A 36 -5.68 14.51 -9.69
CA THR A 36 -4.68 13.51 -10.10
C THR A 36 -5.20 12.07 -10.05
N TYR A 37 -6.26 11.79 -9.28
CA TYR A 37 -6.75 10.43 -9.00
C TYR A 37 -7.05 9.57 -10.24
N ASP A 38 -7.72 10.14 -11.25
CA ASP A 38 -8.10 9.42 -12.48
C ASP A 38 -7.28 9.87 -13.69
N THR A 39 -6.06 10.34 -13.44
CA THR A 39 -5.17 10.78 -14.52
C THR A 39 -4.15 9.70 -14.86
N THR A 40 -3.77 9.64 -16.14
CA THR A 40 -2.69 8.77 -16.59
C THR A 40 -1.32 9.17 -16.05
N LYS A 41 -1.21 10.36 -15.43
CA LYS A 41 0.03 10.91 -14.89
C LYS A 41 0.20 10.44 -13.46
N SER A 42 1.36 9.85 -13.18
CA SER A 42 1.72 9.43 -11.83
C SER A 42 1.93 10.62 -10.91
N PHE A 43 1.42 10.50 -9.68
CA PHE A 43 1.80 11.37 -8.57
C PHE A 43 3.21 11.00 -8.10
N ALA A 44 4.05 11.97 -7.72
CA ALA A 44 5.43 11.70 -7.33
C ALA A 44 5.56 10.96 -5.99
N THR A 45 4.50 10.96 -5.18
CA THR A 45 4.49 10.33 -3.86
C THR A 45 3.79 8.99 -3.93
N TYR A 46 4.41 7.96 -3.35
CA TYR A 46 3.77 6.65 -3.20
C TYR A 46 2.52 6.72 -2.31
N GLU A 47 1.54 5.89 -2.62
CA GLU A 47 0.22 5.92 -2.01
C GLU A 47 0.20 5.81 -0.48
N LEU A 48 1.05 4.94 0.09
CA LEU A 48 1.18 4.81 1.54
C LEU A 48 1.73 6.09 2.18
N LYS A 49 2.78 6.67 1.58
CA LYS A 49 3.37 7.94 2.07
C LYS A 49 2.40 9.10 1.90
N LEU A 50 1.62 9.10 0.83
CA LEU A 50 0.58 10.08 0.59
C LEU A 50 -0.48 10.02 1.68
N PHE A 51 -0.91 8.82 2.05
CA PHE A 51 -1.79 8.62 3.21
C PHE A 51 -1.15 9.11 4.51
N GLU A 52 0.09 8.71 4.82
CA GLU A 52 0.80 9.14 6.04
C GLU A 52 0.89 10.67 6.14
N TYR A 53 1.31 11.33 5.05
CA TYR A 53 1.38 12.79 4.95
C TYR A 53 0.01 13.44 5.22
N THR A 54 -1.03 12.95 4.53
CA THR A 54 -2.41 13.42 4.70
C THR A 54 -2.87 13.26 6.14
N PHE A 55 -2.51 12.13 6.75
CA PHE A 55 -2.95 11.78 8.09
C PHE A 55 -2.28 12.64 9.16
N ILE A 56 -0.97 12.85 9.06
CA ILE A 56 -0.21 13.73 9.95
C ILE A 56 -0.75 15.17 9.88
N LYS A 57 -0.98 15.69 8.67
CA LYS A 57 -1.51 17.05 8.47
C LYS A 57 -2.92 17.19 9.04
N THR A 58 -3.76 16.17 8.91
CA THR A 58 -5.11 16.15 9.51
C THR A 58 -5.06 16.13 11.04
N LYS A 59 -4.20 15.30 11.63
CA LYS A 59 -3.99 15.25 13.08
C LYS A 59 -3.54 16.60 13.61
N GLN A 60 -2.59 17.25 12.93
CA GLN A 60 -2.12 18.58 13.31
C GLN A 60 -3.24 19.63 13.27
N ASP A 61 -4.07 19.63 12.23
CA ASP A 61 -5.19 20.58 12.10
C ASP A 61 -6.21 20.42 13.24
N VAL A 62 -6.57 19.16 13.57
CA VAL A 62 -7.55 18.85 14.62
C VAL A 62 -6.99 19.12 16.03
N LEU A 63 -5.77 18.67 16.30
CA LEU A 63 -5.14 18.73 17.62
C LEU A 63 -4.46 20.07 17.91
N LYS A 64 -4.23 20.89 16.87
CA LYS A 64 -3.44 22.13 16.93
C LYS A 64 -2.06 21.91 17.57
N GLU A 65 -1.45 20.76 17.27
CA GLU A 65 -0.13 20.37 17.77
C GLU A 65 0.98 21.31 17.29
N GLU A 66 2.02 21.44 18.11
CA GLU A 66 3.20 22.24 17.80
C GLU A 66 3.98 21.68 16.60
N ILE A 67 4.47 22.60 15.76
CA ILE A 67 5.32 22.31 14.60
C ILE A 67 6.67 21.76 15.08
N GLY A 68 7.17 20.72 14.44
CA GLY A 68 8.44 20.05 14.72
C GLY A 68 8.34 18.88 15.70
N SER A 69 7.13 18.56 16.19
CA SER A 69 6.92 17.35 16.99
C SER A 69 7.13 16.12 16.11
N LYS A 70 7.85 15.10 16.58
CA LYS A 70 7.98 13.84 15.84
C LYS A 70 6.63 13.10 15.89
N LYS A 71 5.88 13.16 14.78
CA LYS A 71 4.52 12.60 14.71
C LYS A 71 4.58 11.22 14.10
N ASP A 72 4.27 10.22 14.91
CA ASP A 72 3.96 8.90 14.41
C ASP A 72 2.54 8.93 13.78
N PRO A 73 2.40 8.70 12.46
CA PRO A 73 1.10 8.61 11.83
C PRO A 73 0.27 7.48 12.44
N TYR A 74 0.85 6.43 12.98
CA TYR A 74 0.11 5.25 13.44
C TYR A 74 -0.28 5.31 14.91
N ASN A 75 0.23 6.29 15.67
CA ASN A 75 -0.20 6.49 17.05
C ASN A 75 -1.61 7.10 17.10
N MET A 76 -2.56 6.31 17.60
CA MET A 76 -3.99 6.62 17.67
C MET A 76 -4.53 6.64 19.11
N ASN A 77 -3.66 6.88 20.10
CA ASN A 77 -4.07 6.95 21.50
C ASN A 77 -4.79 8.28 21.81
N TYR A 78 -5.97 8.45 21.24
CA TYR A 78 -6.85 9.62 21.40
C TYR A 78 -8.19 9.21 22.01
N ASP A 79 -8.85 10.15 22.68
CA ASP A 79 -10.21 9.95 23.14
C ASP A 79 -11.19 9.82 21.95
N SER A 80 -12.36 9.25 22.21
CA SER A 80 -13.36 8.95 21.18
C SER A 80 -13.87 10.18 20.42
N LYS A 81 -13.91 11.36 21.05
CA LYS A 81 -14.34 12.62 20.41
C LYS A 81 -13.27 13.11 19.45
N THR A 82 -12.01 13.12 19.89
CA THR A 82 -10.87 13.51 19.05
C THR A 82 -10.71 12.57 17.85
N PHE A 83 -10.80 11.26 18.08
CA PHE A 83 -10.77 10.26 17.01
C PHE A 83 -11.85 10.51 15.96
N LYS A 84 -13.08 10.79 16.40
CA LYS A 84 -14.20 11.11 15.50
C LYS A 84 -13.91 12.37 14.67
N GLN A 85 -13.37 13.42 15.28
CA GLN A 85 -13.02 14.66 14.57
C GLN A 85 -11.96 14.43 13.50
N ILE A 86 -10.92 13.66 13.81
CA ILE A 86 -9.88 13.26 12.85
C ILE A 86 -10.52 12.50 11.69
N ARG A 87 -11.36 11.51 11.99
CA ARG A 87 -12.05 10.70 10.98
C ARG A 87 -12.93 11.54 10.06
N ASP A 88 -13.70 12.47 10.63
CA ASP A 88 -14.60 13.35 9.87
C ASP A 88 -13.84 14.29 8.93
N ARG A 89 -12.70 14.84 9.40
CA ARG A 89 -11.82 15.69 8.59
C ARG A 89 -11.09 14.93 7.48
N LEU A 90 -10.73 13.67 7.75
CA LEU A 90 -9.98 12.83 6.84
C LEU A 90 -10.86 12.20 5.74
N LYS A 91 -12.15 11.97 6.04
CA LYS A 91 -13.14 11.35 5.14
C LYS A 91 -13.11 11.86 3.68
N PRO A 92 -13.09 13.17 3.39
CA PRO A 92 -13.03 13.67 2.00
C PRO A 92 -11.69 13.41 1.28
N LEU A 93 -10.62 13.08 2.01
CA LEU A 93 -9.29 12.86 1.45
C LEU A 93 -9.02 11.38 1.17
N ILE A 94 -9.45 10.49 2.08
CA ILE A 94 -9.22 9.04 1.95
C ILE A 94 -9.92 8.39 0.76
N SER A 95 -10.96 9.03 0.21
CA SER A 95 -11.61 8.58 -1.02
C SER A 95 -10.69 8.61 -2.24
N TYR A 96 -9.61 9.40 -2.17
CA TYR A 96 -8.62 9.51 -3.24
C TYR A 96 -7.36 8.66 -2.98
N ILE A 97 -7.35 7.86 -1.90
CA ILE A 97 -6.25 6.95 -1.59
C ILE A 97 -6.59 5.55 -2.12
N ASP A 98 -5.79 5.05 -3.06
CA ASP A 98 -5.97 3.73 -3.68
C ASP A 98 -5.24 2.62 -2.92
N LEU A 99 -5.96 1.94 -2.02
CA LEU A 99 -5.41 0.81 -1.27
C LEU A 99 -4.95 -0.36 -2.16
N ARG A 100 -5.44 -0.47 -3.41
CA ARG A 100 -5.09 -1.57 -4.32
C ARG A 100 -3.61 -1.57 -4.67
N ILE A 101 -2.97 -0.39 -4.68
CA ILE A 101 -1.56 -0.23 -5.05
C ILE A 101 -0.60 -0.22 -3.84
N ILE A 102 -1.11 -0.17 -2.61
CA ILE A 102 -0.31 -0.28 -1.37
C ILE A 102 0.07 -1.75 -1.11
N TYR A 103 1.24 -2.05 -0.53
CA TYR A 103 1.62 -3.43 -0.21
C TYR A 103 0.65 -4.07 0.80
N SER A 104 0.30 -5.35 0.61
CA SER A 104 -0.61 -6.08 1.51
C SER A 104 -0.15 -6.03 2.97
N ASP A 105 1.15 -6.20 3.20
CA ASP A 105 1.70 -6.25 4.55
C ASP A 105 1.55 -4.90 5.25
N ASP A 106 1.66 -3.78 4.51
CA ASP A 106 1.41 -2.44 5.04
C ASP A 106 -0.09 -2.23 5.33
N ILE A 107 -1.00 -2.75 4.51
CA ILE A 107 -2.45 -2.65 4.79
C ILE A 107 -2.78 -3.34 6.11
N VAL A 108 -2.34 -4.60 6.28
CA VAL A 108 -2.60 -5.42 7.48
C VAL A 108 -1.95 -4.81 8.72
N SER A 109 -0.68 -4.44 8.63
CA SER A 109 0.09 -4.04 9.81
C SER A 109 -0.11 -2.58 10.21
N LYS A 110 -0.49 -1.70 9.27
CA LYS A 110 -0.53 -0.25 9.49
C LYS A 110 -1.89 0.38 9.26
N LEU A 111 -2.61 0.04 8.20
CA LEU A 111 -3.84 0.77 7.82
C LEU A 111 -5.10 0.21 8.47
N GLU A 112 -5.26 -1.11 8.46
CA GLU A 112 -6.40 -1.82 9.03
C GLU A 112 -6.56 -1.54 10.54
N PRO A 113 -5.50 -1.55 11.37
CA PRO A 113 -5.61 -1.26 12.80
C PRO A 113 -6.09 0.15 13.13
N LEU A 114 -5.95 1.12 12.20
CA LEU A 114 -6.38 2.50 12.43
C LEU A 114 -7.91 2.65 12.40
N ASN A 115 -8.63 1.70 11.82
CA ASN A 115 -10.08 1.73 11.65
C ASN A 115 -10.60 3.05 11.01
N ILE A 116 -9.82 3.59 10.08
CA ILE A 116 -10.15 4.81 9.33
C ILE A 116 -10.95 4.47 8.07
N PHE A 117 -10.42 3.51 7.31
CA PHE A 117 -11.00 3.10 6.03
C PHE A 117 -12.25 2.26 6.26
N PRO A 118 -13.30 2.43 5.44
CA PRO A 118 -14.41 1.49 5.40
C PRO A 118 -13.91 0.07 5.11
N GLU A 119 -14.51 -0.92 5.76
CA GLU A 119 -14.16 -2.34 5.59
C GLU A 119 -14.33 -2.79 4.13
N GLU A 120 -15.29 -2.21 3.41
CA GLU A 120 -15.53 -2.50 1.99
C GLU A 120 -14.33 -2.12 1.12
N ILE A 121 -13.69 -0.97 1.39
CA ILE A 121 -12.53 -0.50 0.62
C ILE A 121 -11.32 -1.39 0.90
N ILE A 122 -11.11 -1.80 2.15
CA ILE A 122 -10.04 -2.74 2.53
C ILE A 122 -10.26 -4.10 1.85
N THR A 123 -11.49 -4.63 1.92
CA THR A 123 -11.87 -5.92 1.33
C THR A 123 -11.65 -5.91 -0.18
N GLU A 124 -12.02 -4.83 -0.86
CA GLU A 124 -11.85 -4.71 -2.31
C GLU A 124 -10.36 -4.66 -2.69
N ALA A 125 -9.52 -4.00 -1.89
CA ALA A 125 -8.08 -4.01 -2.09
C ALA A 125 -7.48 -5.42 -1.99
N TYR A 126 -7.92 -6.22 -1.02
CA TYR A 126 -7.50 -7.62 -0.91
C TYR A 126 -7.98 -8.46 -2.09
N ARG A 127 -9.26 -8.34 -2.49
CA ARG A 127 -9.82 -9.06 -3.65
C ARG A 127 -9.05 -8.75 -4.93
N TYR A 128 -8.75 -7.48 -5.17
CA TYR A 128 -7.95 -7.06 -6.32
C TYR A 128 -6.59 -7.75 -6.36
N LYS A 129 -5.89 -7.82 -5.22
CA LYS A 129 -4.58 -8.49 -5.12
C LYS A 129 -4.66 -9.99 -5.27
N ILE A 130 -5.70 -10.63 -4.72
CA ILE A 130 -5.96 -12.05 -4.90
C ILE A 130 -6.19 -12.34 -6.39
N GLY A 131 -7.02 -11.55 -7.07
CA GLY A 131 -7.29 -11.71 -8.51
C GLY A 131 -6.04 -11.56 -9.38
N ILE A 132 -5.08 -10.71 -9.00
CA ILE A 132 -3.77 -10.63 -9.67
C ILE A 132 -2.93 -11.88 -9.37
N ARG A 133 -2.91 -12.36 -8.12
CA ARG A 133 -2.10 -13.51 -7.68
C ARG A 133 -2.61 -14.85 -8.22
N GLU A 134 -3.92 -15.05 -8.34
CA GLU A 134 -4.51 -16.28 -8.88
C GLU A 134 -4.10 -16.54 -10.34
N LYS A 135 -3.67 -15.51 -11.09
CA LYS A 135 -3.04 -15.70 -12.40
C LYS A 135 -1.73 -16.52 -12.33
N THR A 136 -1.15 -16.70 -11.13
CA THR A 136 0.15 -17.34 -10.92
C THR A 136 0.11 -18.57 -10.01
N LEU A 137 -1.00 -18.85 -9.31
CA LEU A 137 -1.11 -19.96 -8.36
C LEU A 137 -2.35 -20.80 -8.66
N GLN A 138 -2.14 -22.06 -9.09
CA GLN A 138 -3.22 -23.04 -9.15
C GLN A 138 -3.44 -23.64 -7.75
N PRO A 139 -4.66 -23.64 -7.20
CA PRO A 139 -4.93 -24.21 -5.89
C PRO A 139 -4.85 -25.74 -5.98
N ILE A 140 -3.71 -26.30 -5.58
CA ILE A 140 -3.60 -27.75 -5.37
C ILE A 140 -3.59 -28.00 -3.87
N ARG A 141 -4.62 -28.72 -3.39
CA ARG A 141 -4.67 -29.21 -2.02
C ARG A 141 -3.49 -30.17 -1.82
N GLY A 142 -2.57 -29.82 -0.92
CA GLY A 142 -1.43 -30.69 -0.57
C GLY A 142 -0.34 -30.89 -1.64
N ARG A 143 -0.01 -29.89 -2.47
CA ARG A 143 1.21 -29.96 -3.32
C ARG A 143 2.19 -28.82 -3.08
N ILE A 144 3.44 -29.22 -2.90
CA ILE A 144 4.63 -28.37 -2.94
C ILE A 144 4.75 -27.77 -4.34
N ILE A 145 4.87 -26.44 -4.41
CA ILE A 145 5.16 -25.73 -5.65
C ILE A 145 6.69 -25.55 -5.72
N PHE A 146 7.36 -26.35 -6.56
CA PHE A 146 8.74 -26.03 -6.93
C PHE A 146 8.73 -24.93 -7.99
N LYS A 147 9.39 -23.82 -7.69
CA LYS A 147 9.55 -22.69 -8.58
C LYS A 147 10.73 -22.97 -9.50
N TRP A 148 10.47 -23.36 -10.75
CA TRP A 148 11.53 -23.46 -11.75
C TRP A 148 12.03 -22.05 -12.07
N LYS A 149 13.24 -21.72 -11.63
CA LYS A 149 14.04 -20.70 -12.33
C LYS A 149 14.43 -21.31 -13.68
N ASN A 150 14.37 -20.55 -14.76
CA ASN A 150 14.91 -20.99 -16.04
C ASN A 150 16.41 -21.27 -15.86
N PHE A 151 16.77 -22.54 -15.72
CA PHE A 151 18.15 -22.99 -15.68
C PHE A 151 18.67 -23.09 -17.12
N ASP A 152 19.97 -22.86 -17.31
CA ASP A 152 20.60 -23.17 -18.58
C ASP A 152 20.54 -24.69 -18.85
N ARG A 153 20.74 -25.11 -20.10
CA ARG A 153 20.58 -26.51 -20.52
C ARG A 153 21.44 -27.51 -19.72
N LYS A 154 22.57 -27.08 -19.15
CA LYS A 154 23.43 -27.94 -18.32
C LYS A 154 22.81 -28.17 -16.94
N SER A 155 22.27 -27.13 -16.33
CA SER A 155 21.67 -27.21 -14.99
C SER A 155 20.26 -27.84 -15.00
N GLN A 156 19.59 -27.93 -16.16
CA GLN A 156 18.39 -28.77 -16.32
C GLN A 156 18.69 -30.27 -16.20
N GLN A 157 19.77 -30.75 -16.82
CA GLN A 157 20.12 -32.18 -16.83
C GLN A 157 20.52 -32.68 -15.43
N GLU A 158 21.16 -31.84 -14.62
CA GLU A 158 21.52 -32.14 -13.23
C GLU A 158 20.29 -32.16 -12.30
N ALA A 159 19.35 -31.22 -12.50
CA ALA A 159 18.10 -31.18 -11.73
C ALA A 159 17.22 -32.40 -12.02
N GLU A 160 17.13 -32.84 -13.28
CA GLU A 160 16.38 -34.04 -13.67
C GLU A 160 16.93 -35.31 -13.02
N ASN A 161 18.25 -35.46 -12.93
CA ASN A 161 18.90 -36.57 -12.22
C ASN A 161 18.65 -36.52 -10.70
N TRP A 162 18.61 -35.33 -10.10
CA TRP A 162 18.34 -35.16 -8.67
C TRP A 162 16.88 -35.48 -8.30
N PHE A 163 15.91 -35.10 -9.15
CA PHE A 163 14.51 -35.49 -8.96
C PHE A 163 14.29 -37.00 -9.07
N TYR A 164 14.98 -37.67 -10.01
CA TYR A 164 14.89 -39.13 -10.16
C TYR A 164 15.35 -39.89 -8.91
N THR A 165 16.40 -39.40 -8.23
CA THR A 165 16.93 -39.98 -6.99
C THR A 165 16.06 -39.70 -5.77
N LEU A 166 15.30 -38.60 -5.77
CA LEU A 166 14.35 -38.26 -4.70
C LEU A 166 13.00 -39.00 -4.82
N LEU A 167 12.61 -39.34 -6.05
CA LEU A 167 11.36 -40.05 -6.34
C LEU A 167 11.53 -41.57 -6.28
N PHE A 168 12.75 -42.07 -6.50
CA PHE A 168 13.05 -43.49 -6.59
C PHE A 168 14.38 -43.80 -5.90
N ASP A 169 14.37 -44.70 -4.93
CA ASP A 169 15.58 -45.34 -4.41
C ASP A 169 15.65 -46.75 -4.98
N ASN A 170 16.74 -47.05 -5.70
CA ASN A 170 16.95 -48.31 -6.43
C ASN A 170 15.75 -48.75 -7.29
N GLY A 171 15.14 -47.79 -8.00
CA GLY A 171 14.01 -48.04 -8.90
C GLY A 171 12.67 -48.31 -8.22
N LYS A 172 12.58 -48.22 -6.88
CA LYS A 172 11.31 -48.26 -6.14
C LYS A 172 10.90 -46.86 -5.69
N LYS A 173 9.65 -46.53 -5.96
CA LYS A 173 9.05 -45.24 -5.61
C LYS A 173 8.90 -45.11 -4.10
N ILE A 174 9.32 -44.01 -3.50
CA ILE A 174 9.34 -43.81 -2.04
C ILE A 174 8.16 -42.94 -1.58
N TYR A 175 6.93 -43.28 -1.96
CA TYR A 175 5.67 -42.84 -1.32
C TYR A 175 4.53 -43.77 -1.74
#